data_AF-A0A2M7SQU4-F1
#
_entry.id   AF-A0A2M7SQU4-F1
#
_cell.length_a   1.000
_cell.length_b   1.000
_cell.length_c   1.000
_cell.angle_alpha   90.00
_cell.angle_beta   90.00
_cell.angle_gamma   90.00
#
_symmetry.space_group_name_H-M   'P 1'
#
loop_
_entity.id
_entity.type
_entity.pdbx_description
1 polymer ?
#
loop_
_entity_poly.entity_id
_entity_poly.type
_entity_poly.pdbx_seq_one_letter_code
_entity_poly.pdbx_strand_id
1 'polypeptide(L)' 'GTVAQTVAKYDLLAVPVVDEQNRLHGIVTADDALDKFIPTAWKKQLPRFYH' A
#
# COMPACT_ATOMS: atom_id res chain seq x y z
N GLY A 1 -3.81 5.00 11.82
CA GLY A 1 -2.65 4.61 10.99
C GLY A 1 -2.32 3.18 11.30
N THR A 2 -2.44 2.27 10.33
CA THR A 2 -2.55 0.82 10.62
C THR A 2 -1.77 -0.10 9.68
N VAL A 3 -1.47 0.30 8.44
CA VAL A 3 -0.60 -0.48 7.53
C VAL A 3 0.51 0.39 6.96
N ALA A 4 0.19 1.60 6.52
CA ALA A 4 1.17 2.58 6.02
C ALA A 4 2.29 2.90 7.03
N GLN A 5 1.98 2.91 8.33
CA GLN A 5 2.99 3.10 9.37
C GLN A 5 3.92 1.89 9.52
N THR A 6 3.40 0.67 9.36
CA THR A 6 4.20 -0.56 9.39
C THR A 6 5.11 -0.65 8.17
N VAL A 7 4.57 -0.35 6.99
CA VAL A 7 5.31 -0.23 5.72
C VAL A 7 6.47 0.76 5.89
N ALA A 8 6.18 2.00 6.33
CA ALA A 8 7.18 3.05 6.47
C ALA A 8 8.20 2.78 7.60
N LYS A 9 7.77 2.16 8.71
CA LYS A 9 8.65 1.86 9.85
C LYS A 9 9.69 0.79 9.53
N TYR A 10 9.38 -0.13 8.62
CA TYR A 10 10.21 -1.29 8.33
C TYR A 10 10.73 -1.33 6.88
N ASP A 11 10.55 -0.25 6.11
CA ASP A 11 10.91 -0.15 4.68
C ASP A 11 10.40 -1.36 3.86
N LEU A 12 9.17 -1.80 4.16
CA LEU A 12 8.59 -3.00 3.54
C LEU A 12 7.95 -2.65 2.22
N LEU A 13 8.28 -3.38 1.15
CA LEU A 13 7.62 -3.22 -0.15
C LEU A 13 6.17 -3.75 -0.14
N ALA A 14 5.86 -4.70 0.74
CA ALA A 14 4.52 -5.26 0.91
C ALA A 14 4.29 -5.83 2.31
N VAL A 15 3.03 -5.85 2.75
CA VAL A 15 2.57 -6.41 4.04
C VAL A 15 1.50 -7.48 3.79
N PRO A 16 1.61 -8.69 4.38
CA PRO A 16 0.61 -9.73 4.22
C PRO A 16 -0.66 -9.41 5.01
N VAL A 17 -1.80 -9.76 4.44
CA VAL A 17 -3.11 -9.72 5.09
C VAL A 17 -3.49 -11.14 5.47
N VAL A 18 -3.70 -11.35 6.77
CA VAL A 18 -4.06 -12.66 7.33
C VAL A 18 -5.36 -12.56 8.13
N ASP A 19 -6.08 -13.67 8.27
CA ASP A 19 -7.19 -13.77 9.22
C ASP A 19 -6.70 -14.07 10.65
N GLU A 20 -7.64 -14.19 11.58
CA GLU A 20 -7.39 -14.48 12.99
C GLU A 20 -6.68 -15.82 13.22
N GLN A 21 -6.80 -16.75 12.28
CA GLN A 21 -6.13 -18.04 12.28
C GLN A 21 -4.77 -17.99 11.56
N ASN A 22 -4.26 -16.79 11.26
CA ASN A 22 -3.02 -16.51 10.52
C ASN A 22 -2.98 -17.10 9.11
N ARG A 23 -4.13 -17.32 8.45
CA ARG A 23 -4.17 -17.79 7.07
C ARG A 23 -4.01 -16.61 6.12
N LEU A 24 -3.16 -16.75 5.10
CA LEU A 24 -2.89 -15.69 4.13
C LEU A 24 -4.08 -15.46 3.19
N HIS A 25 -4.55 -14.22 3.12
CA HIS A 25 -5.58 -13.75 2.18
C HIS A 25 -4.99 -13.00 1.00
N GLY A 26 -3.82 -12.36 1.17
CA GLY A 26 -3.15 -11.61 0.12
C GLY A 26 -2.07 -10.68 0.66
N ILE A 27 -1.63 -9.72 -0.16
CA ILE A 27 -0.65 -8.70 0.21
C ILE A 27 -1.17 -7.30 -0.13
N VAL A 28 -0.74 -6.31 0.64
CA VAL A 28 -0.93 -4.87 0.36
C VAL A 28 0.44 -4.27 0.09
N THR A 29 0.58 -3.51 -1.00
CA THR A 29 1.85 -2.88 -1.38
C THR A 29 1.97 -1.45 -0.84
N ALA A 30 3.20 -0.93 -0.79
CA ALA A 30 3.44 0.47 -0.41
C ALA A 30 2.71 1.45 -1.35
N ASP A 31 2.63 1.12 -2.64
CA ASP A 31 1.96 1.92 -3.67
C ASP A 31 0.46 2.06 -3.38
N ASP A 32 -0.22 0.98 -2.97
CA ASP A 32 -1.65 1.01 -2.58
C ASP A 32 -1.93 1.97 -1.41
N ALA A 33 -0.97 2.08 -0.48
CA ALA A 33 -1.07 2.98 0.66
C ALA A 33 -0.88 4.45 0.23
N LEU A 34 0.07 4.72 -0.66
CA LEU A 34 0.31 6.05 -1.21
C LEU A 34 -0.88 6.55 -2.03
N ASP A 35 -1.53 5.65 -2.77
CA ASP A 35 -2.63 5.98 -3.67
C ASP A 35 -3.88 6.52 -2.95
N LYS A 36 -3.98 6.31 -1.63
CA LYS A 36 -5.04 6.85 -0.76
C LYS A 36 -4.79 8.28 -0.28
N PHE A 37 -3.55 8.75 -0.32
CA PHE A 37 -3.17 10.10 0.13
C PHE A 37 -2.93 11.09 -1.02
N ILE A 38 -2.80 10.60 -2.25
CA ILE A 38 -2.67 11.46 -3.43
C ILE A 38 -4.06 12.00 -3.84
N PRO A 39 -4.26 13.33 -3.83
CA PRO A 39 -5.49 13.93 -4.31
C PRO A 39 -5.74 13.53 -5.77
N THR A 40 -6.99 13.18 -6.10
CA THR A 40 -7.41 12.76 -7.45
C THR A 40 -7.03 13.76 -8.55
N ALA A 41 -6.86 15.04 -8.21
CA ALA A 41 -6.40 16.09 -9.12
C ALA A 41 -4.96 15.86 -9.64
N TRP A 42 -4.06 15.30 -8.82
CA TRP A 42 -2.66 15.05 -9.20
C TRP A 42 -2.47 13.71 -9.91
N LYS A 43 -3.41 12.78 -9.77
CA LYS A 43 -3.39 11.48 -10.47
C LYS A 43 -3.43 11.62 -12.00
N LYS A 44 -4.00 12.70 -12.55
CA LYS A 44 -4.04 12.96 -14.01
C LYS A 44 -2.71 13.41 -14.61
N GLN A 45 -1.77 13.90 -13.79
CA GLN A 45 -0.48 14.46 -14.26
C GLN A 45 0.71 13.52 -14.01
N LEU A 46 0.52 12.40 -13.32
CA LEU A 46 1.56 11.41 -13.13
C LEU A 46 1.69 10.55 -14.40
N PRO A 47 2.86 10.50 -15.05
CA PRO A 47 3.09 9.58 -16.17
C PRO A 47 2.84 8.15 -15.68
N ARG A 48 2.25 7.30 -16.52
CA ARG A 48 1.96 5.90 -16.18
C ARG A 48 3.26 5.18 -15.84
N PHE A 49 3.62 5.15 -14.56
CA PHE A 49 4.76 4.43 -14.02
C PHE A 49 4.38 3.11 -13.33
N TYR A 50 3.12 2.69 -13.45
CA TYR A 50 2.69 1.36 -13.05
C TYR A 50 2.74 0.44 -14.26
N HIS A 51 3.81 -0.36 -14.36
CA HIS A 51 4.00 -1.42 -15.33
C HIS A 51 4.51 -2.68 -14.63
#